data_AF-A0A957Q227-F1
#
_entry.id   AF-A0A957Q227-F1
#
_cell.length_a   1.000
_cell.length_b   1.000
_cell.length_c   1.000
_cell.angle_alpha   90.00
_cell.angle_beta   90.00
_cell.angle_gamma   90.00
#
_symmetry.space_group_name_H-M   'P 1'
#
loop_
_entity.id
_entity.type
_entity.pdbx_description
1 polymer ?
#
loop_
_entity_poly.entity_id
_entity_poly.type
_entity_poly.pdbx_seq_one_letter_code
_entity_poly.pdbx_strand_id
1 'polypeptide(L)'
;QAAPRLRCWVEFGLAIGVTVLLRQLFLLFVPFLFGWLWWNRTTPQPAGVTKLRLTARPSWRVVTGLLLTTVIVALLVLPWTVRNYRVFGTFTPLNTNAGYAFFWGNHPIYGTHFVGILPNEGPSYQDLIPAELRHLNEAALDQALLNVGIGFVLDDPGRYVLLSLSRTREYFKFWPSPTSSTLSNLARVGSFGIFLPFMLYGLWIAGRRLGRVDAQRRRAGILLLLLFMAIYTAIHLLTWALIRYRLPVDAILLIFAAVALVHIGERFAKYAVPNRAAQY
;
A
#
# COMPACT_ATOMS: atom_id res chain seq x y z
N GLN A 1 -16.10 21.99 15.40
CA GLN A 1 -14.76 21.45 15.11
C GLN A 1 -13.91 22.55 14.50
N ALA A 2 -12.77 22.88 15.12
CA ALA A 2 -11.86 23.88 14.57
C ALA A 2 -11.39 23.45 13.18
N ALA A 3 -11.48 24.34 12.20
CA ALA A 3 -11.02 24.03 10.85
C ALA A 3 -9.52 23.70 10.87
N PRO A 4 -9.06 22.74 10.05
CA PRO A 4 -7.63 22.49 9.92
C PRO A 4 -6.96 23.80 9.50
N ARG A 5 -5.95 24.21 10.27
CA ARG A 5 -5.16 25.40 9.95
C ARG A 5 -4.47 25.15 8.61
N LEU A 6 -4.35 26.17 7.76
CA LEU A 6 -3.68 26.11 6.46
C LEU A 6 -2.33 25.36 6.54
N ARG A 7 -1.59 25.61 7.62
CA ARG A 7 -0.36 24.91 8.00
C ARG A 7 -0.45 23.37 7.91
N CYS A 8 -1.53 22.76 8.39
CA CYS A 8 -1.69 21.30 8.34
C CYS A 8 -1.80 20.77 6.91
N TRP A 9 -2.41 21.53 5.99
CA TRP A 9 -2.48 21.14 4.58
C TRP A 9 -1.13 21.29 3.88
N VAL A 10 -0.34 22.30 4.26
CA VAL A 10 1.04 22.44 3.78
C VAL A 10 1.91 21.28 4.27
N GLU A 11 1.90 21.00 5.57
CA GLU A 11 2.64 19.87 6.15
C GLU A 11 2.23 18.54 5.52
N PHE A 12 0.93 18.35 5.26
CA PHE A 12 0.41 17.17 4.58
C PHE A 12 0.87 17.07 3.11
N GLY A 13 0.84 18.17 2.36
CA GLY A 13 1.37 18.24 0.99
C GLY A 13 2.86 17.93 0.91
N LEU A 14 3.64 18.48 1.83
CA LEU A 14 5.08 18.20 1.94
C LEU A 14 5.32 16.72 2.28
N ALA A 15 4.60 16.16 3.24
CA ALA A 15 4.72 14.76 3.62
C ALA A 15 4.38 13.80 2.46
N ILE A 16 3.29 14.05 1.73
CA ILE A 16 2.94 13.27 0.53
C ILE A 16 4.00 13.45 -0.53
N GLY A 17 4.42 14.68 -0.82
CA GLY A 17 5.38 14.97 -1.89
C GLY A 17 6.73 14.30 -1.64
N VAL A 18 7.27 14.40 -0.43
CA VAL A 18 8.49 13.67 -0.03
C VAL A 18 8.29 12.16 -0.14
N THR A 19 7.14 11.64 0.31
CA THR A 19 6.84 10.20 0.22
C THR A 19 6.79 9.73 -1.24
N VAL A 20 6.18 10.51 -2.14
CA VAL A 20 6.09 10.21 -3.58
C VAL A 20 7.47 10.29 -4.24
N LEU A 21 8.31 11.25 -3.87
CA LEU A 21 9.69 11.35 -4.37
C LEU A 21 10.55 10.16 -3.91
N LEU A 22 10.39 9.71 -2.67
CA LEU A 22 11.11 8.54 -2.15
C LEU A 22 10.53 7.22 -2.70
N ARG A 23 9.22 7.17 -2.93
CA ARG A 23 8.52 5.99 -3.40
C ARG A 23 7.31 6.36 -4.24
N GLN A 24 7.54 6.45 -5.55
CA GLN A 24 6.53 6.86 -6.54
C GLN A 24 5.20 6.11 -6.44
N LEU A 25 5.24 4.84 -6.01
CA LEU A 25 4.07 3.98 -5.94
C LEU A 25 3.00 4.53 -4.98
N PHE A 26 3.41 5.35 -4.01
CA PHE A 26 2.49 6.02 -3.10
C PHE A 26 1.54 6.98 -3.83
N LEU A 27 1.92 7.47 -5.03
CA LEU A 27 1.04 8.31 -5.85
C LEU A 27 -0.26 7.60 -6.21
N LEU A 28 -0.24 6.28 -6.41
CA LEU A 28 -1.43 5.45 -6.67
C LEU A 28 -2.38 5.37 -5.46
N PHE A 29 -1.88 5.63 -4.25
CA PHE A 29 -2.69 5.67 -3.02
C PHE A 29 -3.31 7.05 -2.76
N VAL A 30 -2.74 8.14 -3.31
CA VAL A 30 -3.19 9.52 -3.07
C VAL A 30 -4.69 9.73 -3.37
N PRO A 31 -5.26 9.23 -4.48
CA PRO A 31 -6.70 9.36 -4.74
C PRO A 31 -7.57 8.74 -3.65
N PHE A 32 -7.19 7.57 -3.14
CA PHE A 32 -7.92 6.88 -2.06
C PHE A 32 -7.80 7.61 -0.73
N LEU A 33 -6.62 8.16 -0.44
CA LEU A 33 -6.39 9.01 0.74
C LEU A 33 -7.23 10.29 0.67
N PHE A 34 -7.32 10.92 -0.49
CA PHE A 34 -8.15 12.11 -0.71
C PHE A 34 -9.64 11.79 -0.59
N GLY A 35 -10.09 10.67 -1.17
CA GLY A 35 -11.46 10.17 -1.02
C GLY A 35 -11.80 9.85 0.44
N TRP A 36 -10.88 9.23 1.18
CA TRP A 36 -11.03 8.97 2.61
C TRP A 36 -11.06 10.27 3.43
N LEU A 37 -10.21 11.25 3.12
CA LEU A 37 -10.20 12.55 3.79
C LEU A 37 -11.50 13.31 3.54
N TRP A 38 -11.96 13.32 2.29
CA TRP A 38 -13.24 13.88 1.91
C TRP A 38 -14.36 13.25 2.72
N TRP A 39 -14.50 11.92 2.63
CA TRP A 39 -15.53 11.16 3.35
C TRP A 39 -15.54 11.46 4.84
N ASN A 40 -14.39 11.44 5.51
CA ASN A 40 -14.34 11.66 6.97
C ASN A 40 -14.59 13.10 7.39
N ARG A 41 -14.42 14.08 6.49
CA ARG A 41 -14.68 15.49 6.76
C ARG A 41 -16.09 15.91 6.37
N THR A 42 -16.73 15.21 5.45
CA THR A 42 -18.09 15.48 5.00
C THR A 42 -19.12 14.59 5.65
N THR A 43 -18.76 13.43 6.21
CA THR A 43 -19.75 12.59 6.91
C THR A 43 -20.20 13.29 8.20
N PRO A 44 -21.51 13.57 8.38
CA PRO A 44 -22.04 14.14 9.61
C PRO A 44 -21.63 13.27 10.80
N GLN A 45 -21.15 13.89 11.87
CA GLN A 45 -20.98 13.15 13.11
C GLN A 45 -22.36 12.76 13.63
N PRO A 46 -22.57 11.51 14.08
CA PRO A 46 -23.75 11.19 14.84
C PRO A 46 -23.67 11.94 16.16
N ALA A 47 -24.18 13.18 16.17
CA ALA A 47 -24.59 13.83 17.39
C ALA A 47 -25.72 12.97 17.95
N GLY A 48 -25.60 12.57 19.23
CA GLY A 48 -26.67 11.86 19.92
C GLY A 48 -28.01 12.55 19.68
N VAL A 49 -29.01 11.75 19.28
CA VAL A 49 -30.45 12.06 19.21
C VAL A 49 -30.77 13.56 19.11
N THR A 50 -30.61 14.17 17.94
CA THR A 50 -31.61 15.06 17.31
C THR A 50 -31.07 15.69 16.02
N LYS A 51 -31.92 15.64 14.99
CA LYS A 51 -31.82 16.29 13.68
C LYS A 51 -30.76 15.73 12.73
N LEU A 52 -31.27 14.79 11.93
CA LEU A 52 -30.73 14.33 10.64
C LEU A 52 -30.44 15.54 9.72
N ARG A 53 -29.25 16.14 9.83
CA ARG A 53 -28.75 17.10 8.84
C ARG A 53 -28.23 16.32 7.63
N LEU A 54 -29.13 16.03 6.69
CA LEU A 54 -28.90 15.32 5.43
C LEU A 54 -28.10 16.10 4.37
N THR A 55 -27.51 17.25 4.70
CA THR A 55 -26.78 18.07 3.71
C THR A 55 -25.44 18.54 4.26
N ALA A 56 -24.51 17.59 4.45
CA ALA A 56 -23.11 17.97 4.62
C ALA A 56 -22.54 18.37 3.26
N ARG A 57 -22.73 19.63 2.89
CA ARG A 57 -21.96 20.22 1.79
C ARG A 57 -20.47 20.16 2.16
N PRO A 58 -19.59 19.71 1.27
CA PRO A 58 -18.16 19.81 1.52
C PRO A 58 -17.81 21.26 1.80
N SER A 59 -17.21 21.51 2.96
CA SER A 59 -16.73 22.86 3.24
C SER A 59 -15.68 23.19 2.17
N TRP A 60 -15.81 24.35 1.51
CA TRP A 60 -14.82 24.88 0.55
C TRP A 60 -13.37 24.73 1.04
N ARG A 61 -13.17 24.76 2.37
CA ARG A 61 -11.91 24.53 3.08
C ARG A 61 -11.25 23.17 2.80
N VAL A 62 -12.03 22.10 2.63
CA VAL A 62 -11.49 20.76 2.30
C VAL A 62 -11.04 20.75 0.85
N VAL A 63 -11.84 21.29 -0.06
CA VAL A 63 -11.49 21.43 -1.48
C VAL A 63 -10.20 22.23 -1.63
N THR A 64 -10.11 23.42 -1.02
CA THR A 64 -8.91 24.26 -1.07
C THR A 64 -7.70 23.57 -0.46
N GLY A 65 -7.89 22.78 0.60
CA GLY A 65 -6.82 22.02 1.24
C GLY A 65 -6.26 20.91 0.36
N LEU A 66 -7.15 20.14 -0.27
CA LEU A 66 -6.77 19.10 -1.23
C LEU A 66 -6.08 19.69 -2.46
N LEU A 67 -6.61 20.80 -3.02
CA LEU A 67 -5.97 21.52 -4.12
C LEU A 67 -4.57 22.02 -3.73
N LEU A 68 -4.43 22.64 -2.55
CA LEU A 68 -3.13 23.08 -2.04
C LEU A 68 -2.15 21.91 -1.91
N THR A 69 -2.62 20.77 -1.42
CA THR A 69 -1.82 19.55 -1.28
C THR A 69 -1.36 19.07 -2.67
N THR A 70 -2.25 19.01 -3.66
CA THR A 70 -1.93 18.66 -5.04
C THR A 70 -0.91 19.60 -5.66
N VAL A 71 -1.05 20.92 -5.46
CA VAL A 71 -0.10 21.91 -5.96
C VAL A 71 1.28 21.70 -5.34
N ILE A 72 1.38 21.48 -4.03
CA ILE A 72 2.66 21.22 -3.36
C ILE A 72 3.32 19.94 -3.91
N VAL A 73 2.56 18.86 -4.04
CA VAL A 73 3.07 17.60 -4.61
C VAL A 73 3.55 17.81 -6.05
N ALA A 74 2.76 18.49 -6.88
CA ALA A 74 3.13 18.81 -8.26
C ALA A 74 4.42 19.64 -8.33
N LEU A 75 4.56 20.67 -7.49
CA LEU A 75 5.76 21.50 -7.43
C LEU A 75 7.01 20.71 -6.99
N LEU A 76 6.86 19.74 -6.09
CA LEU A 76 7.97 18.87 -5.66
C LEU A 76 8.38 17.85 -6.73
N VAL A 77 7.43 17.36 -7.52
CA VAL A 77 7.68 16.39 -8.61
C VAL A 77 8.20 17.08 -9.88
N LEU A 78 7.76 18.31 -10.15
CA LEU A 78 8.03 19.03 -11.39
C LEU A 78 9.51 19.11 -11.80
N PRO A 79 10.49 19.37 -10.91
CA PRO A 79 11.90 19.43 -11.31
C PRO A 79 12.41 18.11 -11.91
N TRP A 80 11.94 16.98 -11.37
CA TRP A 80 12.29 15.65 -11.87
C TRP A 80 11.60 15.37 -13.20
N THR A 81 10.32 15.72 -13.35
CA THR A 81 9.61 15.62 -14.63
C THR A 81 10.29 16.45 -15.71
N VAL A 82 10.69 17.69 -15.42
CA VAL A 82 11.38 18.58 -16.37
C VAL A 82 12.74 18.01 -16.75
N ARG A 83 13.52 17.51 -15.78
CA ARG A 83 14.78 16.81 -16.05
C ARG A 83 14.56 15.62 -16.98
N ASN A 84 13.61 14.76 -16.64
CA ASN A 84 13.32 13.55 -17.40
C ASN A 84 12.89 13.88 -18.83
N TYR A 85 12.02 14.89 -19.01
CA TYR A 85 11.60 15.32 -20.33
C TYR A 85 12.77 15.84 -21.18
N ARG A 86 13.69 16.62 -20.59
CA ARG A 86 14.89 17.11 -21.31
C ARG A 86 15.85 15.99 -21.70
N VAL A 87 15.95 14.93 -20.90
CA VAL A 87 16.85 13.79 -21.15
C VAL A 87 16.25 12.82 -22.16
N PHE A 88 14.97 12.48 -22.01
CA PHE A 88 14.33 11.39 -22.76
C PHE A 88 13.39 11.85 -23.88
N GLY A 89 13.08 13.15 -23.97
CA GLY A 89 12.10 13.69 -24.92
C GLY A 89 10.65 13.24 -24.67
N THR A 90 10.38 12.59 -23.54
CA THR A 90 9.11 11.94 -23.20
C THR A 90 8.65 12.34 -21.81
N PHE A 91 7.33 12.42 -21.61
CA PHE A 91 6.76 12.78 -20.33
C PHE A 91 6.85 11.61 -19.35
N THR A 92 7.83 11.69 -18.44
CA THR A 92 8.05 10.69 -17.38
C THR A 92 8.09 11.38 -16.03
N PRO A 93 6.99 11.35 -15.23
CA PRO A 93 6.88 12.15 -14.01
C PRO A 93 7.96 11.90 -12.96
N LEU A 94 8.35 10.64 -12.75
CA LEU A 94 9.28 10.27 -11.68
C LEU A 94 10.33 9.28 -12.18
N ASN A 95 9.90 8.08 -12.57
CA ASN A 95 10.81 7.08 -13.12
C ASN A 95 10.19 6.25 -14.26
N THR A 96 11.03 5.39 -14.80
CA THR A 96 10.90 4.54 -15.98
C THR A 96 10.84 3.05 -15.59
N ASN A 97 10.20 2.71 -14.47
CA ASN A 97 10.16 1.33 -13.97
C ASN A 97 8.77 0.67 -14.03
N ALA A 98 7.71 1.46 -14.25
CA ALA A 98 6.35 0.96 -14.12
C ALA A 98 6.00 -0.04 -15.23
N GLY A 99 6.41 0.25 -16.45
CA GLY A 99 6.26 -0.63 -17.61
C GLY A 99 7.08 -1.90 -17.49
N TYR A 100 8.33 -1.83 -17.05
CA TYR A 100 9.13 -3.02 -16.75
C TYR A 100 8.45 -3.94 -15.73
N ALA A 101 8.01 -3.38 -14.60
CA ALA A 101 7.35 -4.14 -13.55
C ALA A 101 6.04 -4.78 -14.04
N PHE A 102 5.25 -4.05 -14.83
CA PHE A 102 3.99 -4.54 -15.37
C PHE A 102 4.19 -5.61 -16.45
N PHE A 103 5.13 -5.38 -17.37
CA PHE A 103 5.50 -6.29 -18.44
C PHE A 103 6.00 -7.62 -17.90
N TRP A 104 7.09 -7.58 -17.10
CA TRP A 104 7.64 -8.80 -16.53
C TRP A 104 6.61 -9.46 -15.64
N GLY A 105 5.86 -8.70 -14.83
CA GLY A 105 4.91 -9.27 -13.89
C GLY A 105 3.87 -10.15 -14.56
N ASN A 106 3.41 -9.74 -15.73
CA ASN A 106 2.31 -10.36 -16.46
C ASN A 106 2.74 -11.23 -17.65
N HIS A 107 4.05 -11.42 -17.83
CA HIS A 107 4.61 -12.14 -18.96
C HIS A 107 4.04 -13.57 -19.09
N PRO A 108 3.71 -14.05 -20.31
CA PRO A 108 3.10 -15.38 -20.52
C PRO A 108 3.92 -16.56 -19.97
N ILE A 109 5.24 -16.38 -19.78
CA ILE A 109 6.13 -17.41 -19.22
C ILE A 109 5.65 -17.99 -17.88
N TYR A 110 4.90 -17.23 -17.09
CA TYR A 110 4.38 -17.70 -15.80
C TYR A 110 3.15 -18.62 -15.95
N GLY A 111 2.49 -18.64 -17.10
CA GLY A 111 1.12 -19.16 -17.21
C GLY A 111 0.24 -18.47 -16.16
N THR A 112 -0.27 -19.27 -15.21
CA THR A 112 -1.09 -18.81 -14.06
C THR A 112 -0.32 -18.80 -12.73
N HIS A 113 0.95 -19.18 -12.72
CA HIS A 113 1.76 -19.37 -11.51
C HIS A 113 2.97 -18.45 -11.48
N PHE A 114 2.86 -17.37 -10.72
CA PHE A 114 3.94 -16.40 -10.58
C PHE A 114 5.12 -16.97 -9.78
N VAL A 115 6.34 -16.74 -10.28
CA VAL A 115 7.58 -16.95 -9.53
C VAL A 115 8.33 -15.62 -9.39
N GLY A 116 8.70 -15.25 -8.16
CA GLY A 116 9.30 -13.94 -7.89
C GLY A 116 10.67 -13.72 -8.55
N ILE A 117 11.42 -14.79 -8.76
CA ILE A 117 12.72 -14.77 -9.44
C ILE A 117 12.69 -15.93 -10.43
N LEU A 118 12.99 -15.64 -11.69
CA LEU A 118 13.09 -16.68 -12.72
C LEU A 118 14.23 -17.66 -12.35
N PRO A 119 14.05 -18.96 -12.59
CA PRO A 119 15.11 -19.96 -12.35
C PRO A 119 16.37 -19.66 -13.15
N ASN A 120 17.54 -19.97 -12.58
CA ASN A 120 18.84 -19.72 -13.23
C ASN A 120 19.05 -20.50 -14.54
N GLU A 121 18.36 -21.63 -14.70
CA GLU A 121 18.43 -22.47 -15.90
C GLU A 121 17.50 -21.98 -17.03
N GLY A 122 16.68 -20.95 -16.76
CA GLY A 122 15.75 -20.36 -17.72
C GLY A 122 16.22 -19.04 -18.31
N PRO A 123 15.37 -18.37 -19.10
CA PRO A 123 15.66 -17.03 -19.61
C PRO A 123 15.78 -16.02 -18.47
N SER A 124 16.69 -15.06 -18.61
CA SER A 124 16.73 -13.89 -17.75
C SER A 124 15.60 -12.92 -18.10
N TYR A 125 15.32 -11.97 -17.22
CA TYR A 125 14.35 -10.91 -17.48
C TYR A 125 14.70 -10.06 -18.72
N GLN A 126 15.98 -9.92 -19.05
CA GLN A 126 16.43 -9.19 -20.23
C GLN A 126 16.13 -9.97 -21.51
N ASP A 127 16.21 -11.30 -21.45
CA ASP A 127 15.91 -12.16 -22.61
C ASP A 127 14.43 -12.07 -22.99
N LEU A 128 13.55 -11.79 -22.02
CA LEU A 128 12.12 -11.60 -22.27
C LEU A 128 11.81 -10.30 -23.03
N ILE A 129 12.70 -9.30 -23.03
CA ILE A 129 12.45 -8.04 -23.74
C ILE A 129 12.51 -8.29 -25.25
N PRO A 130 11.43 -7.97 -26.01
CA PRO A 130 11.40 -8.13 -27.47
C PRO A 130 12.58 -7.44 -28.14
N ALA A 131 13.26 -8.13 -29.06
CA ALA A 131 14.49 -7.65 -29.68
C ALA A 131 14.26 -6.32 -30.43
N GLU A 132 13.08 -6.14 -31.00
CA GLU A 132 12.65 -4.95 -31.73
C GLU A 132 12.54 -3.73 -30.81
N LEU A 133 12.40 -3.90 -29.49
CA LEU A 133 12.27 -2.79 -28.54
C LEU A 133 13.62 -2.41 -27.90
N ARG A 134 14.65 -3.26 -27.97
CA ARG A 134 15.93 -3.06 -27.26
C ARG A 134 16.72 -1.83 -27.71
N HIS A 135 16.43 -1.30 -28.90
CA HIS A 135 17.07 -0.08 -29.43
C HIS A 135 16.48 1.21 -28.86
N LEU A 136 15.32 1.14 -28.18
CA LEU A 136 14.65 2.29 -27.60
C LEU A 136 15.43 2.84 -26.40
N ASN A 137 15.31 4.14 -26.17
CA ASN A 137 15.79 4.74 -24.92
C ASN A 137 14.97 4.23 -23.72
N GLU A 138 15.48 4.43 -22.51
CA GLU A 138 14.89 3.90 -21.27
C GLU A 138 13.41 4.27 -21.08
N ALA A 139 13.03 5.52 -21.33
CA ALA A 139 11.65 5.97 -21.15
C ALA A 139 10.70 5.44 -22.23
N ALA A 140 11.15 5.42 -23.49
CA ALA A 140 10.38 4.85 -24.59
C ALA A 140 10.22 3.33 -24.42
N LEU A 141 11.27 2.65 -23.94
CA LEU A 141 11.23 1.22 -23.65
C LEU A 141 10.26 0.92 -22.50
N ASP A 142 10.28 1.69 -21.40
CA ASP A 142 9.30 1.52 -20.31
C ASP A 142 7.85 1.66 -20.82
N GLN A 143 7.55 2.67 -21.63
CA GLN A 143 6.21 2.84 -22.21
C GLN A 143 5.84 1.70 -23.17
N ALA A 144 6.77 1.26 -24.02
CA ALA A 144 6.54 0.14 -24.93
C ALA A 144 6.27 -1.16 -24.16
N LEU A 145 7.06 -1.44 -23.12
CA LEU A 145 6.87 -2.60 -22.25
C LEU A 145 5.54 -2.52 -21.48
N LEU A 146 5.14 -1.34 -21.01
CA LEU A 146 3.81 -1.16 -20.40
C LEU A 146 2.70 -1.57 -21.37
N ASN A 147 2.77 -1.12 -22.62
CA ASN A 147 1.79 -1.46 -23.66
C ASN A 147 1.76 -2.96 -23.97
N VAL A 148 2.93 -3.59 -24.09
CA VAL A 148 3.01 -5.05 -24.29
C VAL A 148 2.45 -5.80 -23.07
N GLY A 149 2.77 -5.36 -21.86
CA GLY A 149 2.24 -5.92 -20.62
C GLY A 149 0.71 -5.80 -20.52
N ILE A 150 0.14 -4.67 -20.97
CA ILE A 150 -1.31 -4.49 -21.10
C ILE A 150 -1.88 -5.46 -22.14
N GLY A 151 -1.21 -5.63 -23.28
CA GLY A 151 -1.55 -6.63 -24.29
C GLY A 151 -1.69 -8.02 -23.68
N PHE A 152 -0.72 -8.47 -22.89
CA PHE A 152 -0.79 -9.77 -22.20
C PHE A 152 -2.03 -9.96 -21.33
N VAL A 153 -2.53 -8.89 -20.71
CA VAL A 153 -3.75 -8.91 -19.88
C VAL A 153 -5.01 -8.95 -20.75
N LEU A 154 -5.01 -8.19 -21.85
CA LEU A 154 -6.15 -8.13 -22.78
C LEU A 154 -6.31 -9.42 -23.58
N ASP A 155 -5.20 -10.06 -23.95
CA ASP A 155 -5.19 -11.30 -24.72
C ASP A 155 -5.73 -12.49 -23.90
N ASP A 156 -5.51 -12.49 -22.59
CA ASP A 156 -6.01 -13.53 -21.67
C ASP A 156 -6.27 -12.97 -20.25
N PRO A 157 -7.45 -12.35 -20.03
CA PRO A 157 -7.80 -11.77 -18.73
C PRO A 157 -8.00 -12.84 -17.65
N GLY A 158 -8.39 -14.07 -18.02
CA GLY A 158 -8.56 -15.19 -17.09
C GLY A 158 -7.23 -15.61 -16.48
N ARG A 159 -6.19 -15.76 -17.32
CA ARG A 159 -4.82 -16.01 -16.87
C ARG A 159 -4.32 -14.88 -15.98
N TYR A 160 -4.57 -13.62 -16.33
CA TYR A 160 -4.16 -12.49 -15.50
C TYR A 160 -4.75 -12.52 -14.09
N VAL A 161 -6.04 -12.87 -13.95
CA VAL A 161 -6.68 -13.01 -12.63
C VAL A 161 -6.02 -14.14 -11.83
N LEU A 162 -5.85 -15.32 -12.43
CA LEU A 162 -5.22 -16.47 -11.76
C LEU A 162 -3.76 -16.19 -11.39
N LEU A 163 -3.02 -15.51 -12.27
CA LEU A 163 -1.65 -15.07 -12.04
C LEU A 163 -1.56 -14.06 -10.89
N SER A 164 -2.48 -13.10 -10.84
CA SER A 164 -2.56 -12.11 -9.75
C SER A 164 -2.90 -12.76 -8.41
N LEU A 165 -3.77 -13.77 -8.40
CA LEU A 165 -4.07 -14.55 -7.20
C LEU A 165 -2.87 -15.40 -6.76
N SER A 166 -2.12 -16.00 -7.69
CA SER A 166 -0.96 -16.83 -7.34
C SER A 166 0.20 -16.02 -6.74
N ARG A 167 0.31 -14.72 -7.08
CA ARG A 167 1.28 -13.78 -6.44
C ARG A 167 1.10 -13.66 -4.92
N THR A 168 -0.08 -13.96 -4.37
CA THR A 168 -0.29 -13.93 -2.91
C THR A 168 0.67 -14.85 -2.17
N ARG A 169 1.01 -16.01 -2.77
CA ARG A 169 1.95 -16.98 -2.19
C ARG A 169 3.34 -16.40 -2.04
N GLU A 170 3.84 -15.67 -3.04
CA GLU A 170 5.17 -15.04 -3.00
C GLU A 170 5.14 -13.75 -2.17
N TYR A 171 4.07 -12.97 -2.23
CA TYR A 171 3.92 -11.73 -1.47
C TYR A 171 3.85 -11.98 0.05
N PHE A 172 3.08 -12.98 0.48
CA PHE A 172 2.93 -13.32 1.91
C PHE A 172 3.89 -14.39 2.39
N LYS A 173 4.84 -14.84 1.56
CA LYS A 173 5.76 -15.94 1.89
C LYS A 173 6.50 -15.69 3.21
N PHE A 174 6.32 -16.59 4.17
CA PHE A 174 7.02 -16.53 5.46
C PHE A 174 7.68 -17.86 5.87
N TRP A 175 7.40 -18.94 5.16
CA TRP A 175 7.96 -20.29 5.38
C TRP A 175 9.24 -20.53 4.57
N PRO A 176 10.18 -21.41 4.97
CA PRO A 176 11.44 -21.66 4.27
C PRO A 176 11.30 -21.98 2.77
N SER A 177 12.31 -21.64 1.97
CA SER A 177 12.39 -21.91 0.53
C SER A 177 13.71 -22.64 0.26
N PRO A 178 13.71 -23.76 -0.49
CA PRO A 178 14.94 -24.49 -0.83
C PRO A 178 15.93 -23.63 -1.64
N THR A 179 15.41 -22.70 -2.43
CA THR A 179 16.17 -21.76 -3.26
C THR A 179 16.71 -20.54 -2.51
N SER A 180 16.52 -20.45 -1.19
CA SER A 180 16.98 -19.34 -0.36
C SER A 180 18.08 -19.80 0.60
N SER A 181 19.02 -18.91 0.90
CA SER A 181 20.05 -19.18 1.91
C SER A 181 19.44 -19.44 3.28
N THR A 182 20.16 -20.17 4.14
CA THR A 182 19.76 -20.45 5.52
C THR A 182 19.46 -19.16 6.28
N LEU A 183 20.31 -18.13 6.13
CA LEU A 183 20.10 -16.82 6.76
C LEU A 183 18.82 -16.15 6.27
N SER A 184 18.53 -16.19 4.96
CA SER A 184 17.29 -15.63 4.40
C SER A 184 16.04 -16.37 4.89
N ASN A 185 16.12 -17.70 5.04
CA ASN A 185 15.03 -18.50 5.61
C ASN A 185 14.80 -18.17 7.09
N LEU A 186 15.86 -18.11 7.90
CA LEU A 186 15.80 -17.75 9.31
C LEU A 186 15.27 -16.34 9.51
N ALA A 187 15.80 -15.35 8.77
CA ALA A 187 15.35 -13.97 8.86
C ALA A 187 13.86 -13.85 8.53
N ARG A 188 13.37 -14.56 7.51
CA ARG A 188 11.97 -14.50 7.07
C ARG A 188 10.99 -15.14 8.04
N VAL A 189 11.32 -16.33 8.56
CA VAL A 189 10.49 -17.02 9.57
C VAL A 189 10.56 -16.26 10.90
N GLY A 190 11.75 -15.91 11.34
CA GLY A 190 12.03 -15.25 12.62
C GLY A 190 11.53 -13.81 12.72
N SER A 191 11.35 -13.12 11.59
CA SER A 191 10.70 -11.80 11.57
C SER A 191 9.19 -11.94 11.37
N PHE A 192 8.72 -11.92 10.13
CA PHE A 192 7.31 -11.88 9.79
C PHE A 192 6.54 -13.11 10.32
N GLY A 193 7.13 -14.31 10.25
CA GLY A 193 6.48 -15.54 10.71
C GLY A 193 6.12 -15.50 12.20
N ILE A 194 7.03 -15.03 13.07
CA ILE A 194 6.79 -14.90 14.51
C ILE A 194 5.74 -13.83 14.82
N PHE A 195 5.77 -12.70 14.11
CA PHE A 195 4.81 -11.62 14.36
C PHE A 195 3.42 -11.88 13.75
N LEU A 196 3.30 -12.76 12.75
CA LEU A 196 2.06 -12.99 12.02
C LEU A 196 0.85 -13.33 12.93
N PRO A 197 0.93 -14.24 13.91
CA PRO A 197 -0.19 -14.50 14.82
C PRO A 197 -0.65 -13.25 15.59
N PHE A 198 0.29 -12.40 16.04
CA PHE A 198 -0.02 -11.16 16.73
C PHE A 198 -0.63 -10.11 15.80
N MET A 199 -0.12 -10.01 14.56
CA MET A 199 -0.70 -9.14 13.53
C MET A 199 -2.16 -9.52 13.25
N LEU A 200 -2.44 -10.81 13.04
CA LEU A 200 -3.80 -11.33 12.79
C LEU A 200 -4.71 -11.11 14.00
N TYR A 201 -4.21 -11.37 15.22
CA TYR A 201 -4.98 -11.15 16.43
C TYR A 201 -5.30 -9.66 16.64
N GLY A 202 -4.33 -8.77 16.40
CA GLY A 202 -4.50 -7.33 16.48
C GLY A 202 -5.51 -6.79 15.47
N LEU A 203 -5.47 -7.30 14.23
CA LEU A 203 -6.47 -7.01 13.19
C LEU A 203 -7.87 -7.44 13.62
N TRP A 204 -8.00 -8.62 14.21
CA TRP A 204 -9.28 -9.10 14.73
C TRP A 204 -9.82 -8.20 15.87
N ILE A 205 -8.96 -7.77 16.80
CA ILE A 205 -9.34 -6.80 17.85
C ILE A 205 -9.78 -5.48 17.23
N ALA A 206 -9.04 -4.97 16.24
CA ALA A 206 -9.37 -3.75 15.54
C ALA A 206 -10.72 -3.86 14.82
N GLY A 207 -11.00 -4.99 14.15
CA GLY A 207 -12.28 -5.29 13.51
C GLY A 207 -13.44 -5.26 14.50
N ARG A 208 -13.28 -5.88 15.69
CA ARG A 208 -14.29 -5.81 16.77
C ARG A 208 -14.52 -4.39 17.28
N ARG A 209 -13.51 -3.52 17.24
CA ARG A 209 -13.62 -2.10 17.62
C ARG A 209 -14.33 -1.27 16.56
N LEU A 210 -14.31 -1.66 15.28
CA LEU A 210 -15.04 -0.96 14.21
C LEU A 210 -16.57 -0.97 14.42
N GLY A 211 -17.09 -2.03 15.05
CA GLY A 211 -18.52 -2.16 15.38
C GLY A 211 -18.97 -1.35 16.59
N ARG A 212 -18.05 -0.69 17.32
CA ARG A 212 -18.39 0.15 18.48
C ARG A 212 -18.56 1.61 18.04
N VAL A 213 -19.71 2.19 18.34
CA VAL A 213 -20.14 3.53 17.87
C VAL A 213 -19.34 4.67 18.53
N ASP A 214 -18.79 4.45 19.72
CA ASP A 214 -18.33 5.53 20.61
C ASP A 214 -17.00 6.21 20.23
N ALA A 215 -16.32 5.78 19.15
CA ALA A 215 -15.01 6.32 18.80
C ALA A 215 -14.79 6.52 17.29
N GLN A 216 -15.59 7.38 16.65
CA GLN A 216 -15.49 7.72 15.23
C GLN A 216 -14.06 8.06 14.76
N ARG A 217 -13.28 8.81 15.55
CA ARG A 217 -11.89 9.16 15.19
C ARG A 217 -10.97 7.94 15.15
N ARG A 218 -11.14 7.00 16.09
CA ARG A 218 -10.38 5.74 16.11
C ARG A 218 -10.79 4.86 14.94
N ARG A 219 -12.10 4.75 14.67
CA ARG A 219 -12.64 4.03 13.52
C ARG A 219 -12.06 4.56 12.21
N ALA A 220 -12.05 5.88 12.01
CA ALA A 220 -11.47 6.50 10.83
C ALA A 220 -9.99 6.14 10.67
N GLY A 221 -9.19 6.23 11.74
CA GLY A 221 -7.78 5.85 11.73
C GLY A 221 -7.55 4.39 11.36
N ILE A 222 -8.31 3.46 11.95
CA ILE A 222 -8.23 2.02 11.61
C ILE A 222 -8.58 1.80 10.13
N LEU A 223 -9.69 2.40 9.66
CA LEU A 223 -10.10 2.27 8.25
C LEU A 223 -9.06 2.83 7.28
N LEU A 224 -8.36 3.92 7.64
CA LEU A 224 -7.28 4.44 6.81
C LEU A 224 -6.11 3.47 6.70
N LEU A 225 -5.70 2.86 7.82
CA LEU A 225 -4.63 1.88 7.83
C LEU A 225 -5.01 0.63 7.02
N LEU A 226 -6.23 0.13 7.19
CA LEU A 226 -6.76 -0.99 6.40
C LEU A 226 -6.85 -0.64 4.90
N LEU A 227 -7.33 0.56 4.57
CA LEU A 227 -7.42 1.04 3.20
C LEU A 227 -6.03 1.12 2.55
N PHE A 228 -5.03 1.68 3.26
CA PHE A 228 -3.66 1.68 2.78
C PHE A 228 -3.15 0.26 2.53
N MET A 229 -3.28 -0.64 3.51
CA MET A 229 -2.79 -2.02 3.35
C MET A 229 -3.46 -2.73 2.18
N ALA A 230 -4.77 -2.54 2.00
CA ALA A 230 -5.52 -3.14 0.90
C ALA A 230 -5.07 -2.62 -0.46
N ILE A 231 -5.03 -1.29 -0.65
CA ILE A 231 -4.63 -0.68 -1.92
C ILE A 231 -3.16 -0.98 -2.22
N TYR A 232 -2.28 -0.85 -1.24
CA TYR A 232 -0.86 -1.09 -1.42
C TYR A 232 -0.56 -2.56 -1.78
N THR A 233 -1.25 -3.50 -1.13
CA THR A 233 -1.17 -4.93 -1.47
C THR A 233 -1.72 -5.19 -2.87
N ALA A 234 -2.91 -4.65 -3.19
CA ALA A 234 -3.53 -4.82 -4.50
C ALA A 234 -2.61 -4.34 -5.63
N ILE A 235 -1.97 -3.18 -5.50
CA ILE A 235 -1.03 -2.68 -6.50
C ILE A 235 0.06 -3.72 -6.80
N HIS A 236 0.67 -4.34 -5.78
CA HIS A 236 1.73 -5.34 -6.01
C HIS A 236 1.20 -6.66 -6.54
N LEU A 237 0.02 -7.11 -6.08
CA LEU A 237 -0.60 -8.33 -6.60
C LEU A 237 -1.06 -8.19 -8.06
N LEU A 238 -1.40 -6.98 -8.50
CA LEU A 238 -1.82 -6.71 -9.88
C LEU A 238 -0.66 -6.37 -10.82
N THR A 239 0.53 -6.09 -10.28
CA THR A 239 1.70 -5.68 -11.08
C THR A 239 2.86 -6.64 -10.87
N TRP A 240 3.65 -6.41 -9.82
CA TRP A 240 4.84 -7.18 -9.48
C TRP A 240 4.93 -7.39 -7.97
N ALA A 241 5.09 -8.65 -7.55
CA ALA A 241 5.04 -9.03 -6.14
C ALA A 241 6.33 -9.71 -5.68
N LEU A 242 6.94 -9.19 -4.61
CA LEU A 242 8.04 -9.82 -3.88
C LEU A 242 7.85 -9.55 -2.40
N ILE A 243 8.45 -10.41 -1.56
CA ILE A 243 8.44 -10.28 -0.10
C ILE A 243 8.93 -8.89 0.32
N ARG A 244 9.98 -8.34 -0.30
CA ARG A 244 10.50 -7.00 0.05
C ARG A 244 9.53 -5.85 -0.24
N TYR A 245 8.56 -6.05 -1.14
CA TYR A 245 7.63 -4.99 -1.48
C TYR A 245 6.51 -4.83 -0.47
N ARG A 246 6.24 -5.85 0.37
CA ARG A 246 5.25 -5.75 1.44
C ARG A 246 5.72 -4.92 2.64
N LEU A 247 7.00 -4.52 2.73
CA LEU A 247 7.55 -3.85 3.92
C LEU A 247 6.70 -2.67 4.46
N PRO A 248 6.09 -1.79 3.63
CA PRO A 248 5.19 -0.75 4.13
C PRO A 248 3.90 -1.30 4.78
N VAL A 249 3.39 -2.42 4.27
CA VAL A 249 2.25 -3.13 4.84
C VAL A 249 2.66 -3.78 6.16
N ASP A 250 3.82 -4.42 6.21
CA ASP A 250 4.37 -5.02 7.44
C ASP A 250 4.53 -3.99 8.55
N ALA A 251 5.04 -2.79 8.22
CA ALA A 251 5.19 -1.70 9.19
C ALA A 251 3.85 -1.30 9.84
N ILE A 252 2.75 -1.34 9.09
CA ILE A 252 1.41 -1.07 9.62
C ILE A 252 0.86 -2.29 10.37
N LEU A 253 1.09 -3.50 9.88
CA LEU A 253 0.71 -4.73 10.58
C LEU A 253 1.37 -4.82 11.96
N LEU A 254 2.59 -4.31 12.14
CA LEU A 254 3.26 -4.23 13.44
C LEU A 254 2.51 -3.35 14.45
N ILE A 255 1.80 -2.30 14.01
CA ILE A 255 0.92 -1.52 14.89
C ILE A 255 -0.20 -2.42 15.45
N PHE A 256 -0.77 -3.29 14.61
CA PHE A 256 -1.77 -4.26 15.06
C PHE A 256 -1.17 -5.34 15.95
N ALA A 257 0.04 -5.83 15.67
CA ALA A 257 0.75 -6.74 16.56
C ALA A 257 0.97 -6.13 17.95
N ALA A 258 1.30 -4.83 18.04
CA ALA A 258 1.41 -4.12 19.30
C ALA A 258 0.06 -4.07 20.05
N VAL A 259 -1.05 -3.85 19.36
CA VAL A 259 -2.40 -3.91 19.96
C VAL A 259 -2.69 -5.29 20.56
N ALA A 260 -2.31 -6.37 19.87
CA ALA A 260 -2.44 -7.72 20.37
C ALA A 260 -1.59 -7.96 21.64
N LEU A 261 -0.31 -7.57 21.61
CA LEU A 261 0.61 -7.76 22.74
C LEU A 261 0.15 -6.99 23.98
N VAL A 262 -0.27 -5.73 23.83
CA VAL A 262 -0.82 -4.93 24.93
C VAL A 262 -2.07 -5.59 25.51
N HIS A 263 -2.99 -6.05 24.66
CA HIS A 263 -4.21 -6.72 25.12
C HIS A 263 -3.91 -8.02 25.88
N ILE A 264 -2.92 -8.79 25.43
CA ILE A 264 -2.47 -10.02 26.12
C ILE A 264 -1.85 -9.67 27.48
N GLY A 265 -0.94 -8.69 27.51
CA GLY A 265 -0.27 -8.24 28.73
C GLY A 265 -1.25 -7.71 29.78
N GLU A 266 -2.24 -6.91 29.38
CA GLU A 266 -3.31 -6.41 30.26
C GLU A 266 -4.13 -7.55 30.86
N ARG A 267 -4.39 -8.63 30.11
CA ARG A 267 -5.10 -9.80 30.66
C ARG A 267 -4.24 -10.53 31.69
N PHE A 268 -2.97 -10.80 31.37
CA PHE A 268 -2.07 -11.46 32.32
C PHE A 268 -1.90 -10.66 33.62
N ALA A 269 -1.74 -9.34 33.53
CA ALA A 269 -1.63 -8.47 34.71
C ALA A 269 -2.87 -8.53 35.63
N LYS A 270 -4.08 -8.62 35.04
CA LYS A 270 -5.34 -8.78 35.80
C LYS A 270 -5.42 -10.10 36.57
N TYR A 271 -4.78 -11.16 36.08
CA TYR A 271 -4.75 -12.46 36.78
C TYR A 271 -3.58 -12.57 37.77
N ALA A 272 -2.48 -11.85 37.53
CA ALA A 272 -1.28 -11.88 38.38
C ALA A 272 -1.41 -11.04 39.66
N VAL A 273 -2.32 -10.05 39.70
CA VAL A 273 -2.62 -9.28 40.92
C VAL A 273 -3.95 -9.79 41.49
N PRO A 274 -3.94 -10.70 42.49
CA PRO A 274 -5.17 -11.08 43.16
C PRO A 274 -5.79 -9.86 43.83
N ASN A 275 -7.10 -9.68 43.63
CA ASN A 275 -7.91 -8.66 44.27
C ASN A 275 -7.72 -8.75 45.79
N ARG A 276 -6.89 -7.88 46.39
CA ARG A 276 -6.75 -7.74 47.86
C ARG A 276 -7.98 -7.11 48.53
N ALA A 277 -9.10 -7.00 47.82
CA ALA A 277 -10.31 -6.33 48.29
C ALA A 277 -11.40 -7.29 48.82
N ALA A 278 -11.07 -8.56 49.12
CA ALA A 278 -12.00 -9.53 49.71
C ALA A 278 -11.56 -10.00 51.13
N GLN A 279 -10.84 -9.14 51.85
CA GLN A 279 -10.47 -9.37 53.26
C GLN A 279 -10.64 -8.09 54.07
N TYR A 280 -11.85 -7.53 54.16
CA TYR A 280 -12.29 -6.70 55.29
C TYR A 280 -13.82 -6.76 55.36
#